data_AF-A0A2V8VJ05-F1
#
_entry.id   AF-A0A2V8VJ05-F1
#
_cell.length_a   1.000
_cell.length_b   1.000
_cell.length_c   1.000
_cell.angle_alpha   90.00
_cell.angle_beta   90.00
_cell.angle_gamma   90.00
#
_symmetry.space_group_name_H-M   'P 1'
#
loop_
_entity.id
_entity.type
_entity.pdbx_description
1 polymer ?
#
loop_
_entity_poly.entity_id
_entity_poly.type
_entity_poly.pdbx_seq_one_letter_code
_entity_poly.pdbx_strand_id
1 'polypeptide(L)'
;MPEFCTCGAQLPLDARFCHKCGKPQRDEPEARMLAEESAPVAIPVRLMAAAAAPVPLSFQNPVALRVGLLAAVLVCFTMMIPVVQYMSILWWLGAGYLSVWIYKRRTGQRLNVLGGARMGWITGLLTCGLLTLLFGVLMVAIQQAGGLEALKTGLKDFAIQQSRVDEAIKVLQNPLAILRSLVEMFALLTLTCMAGGALGAKILSKD
;
A
#
# COMPACT_ATOMS: atom_id res chain seq x y z
N MET A 1 74.10 -2.12 -14.04
CA MET A 1 73.45 -1.31 -12.98
C MET A 1 74.13 0.05 -13.02
N PRO A 2 73.42 1.18 -13.07
CA PRO A 2 74.08 2.48 -13.18
C PRO A 2 74.85 2.82 -11.91
N GLU A 3 76.16 3.01 -12.02
CA GLU A 3 77.02 3.43 -10.88
C GLU A 3 76.76 4.88 -10.45
N PHE A 4 76.03 5.64 -11.26
CA PHE A 4 75.71 7.04 -11.01
C PHE A 4 74.21 7.30 -11.15
N CYS A 5 73.65 8.03 -10.20
CA CYS A 5 72.29 8.56 -10.30
C CYS A 5 72.25 9.73 -11.31
N THR A 6 71.08 9.96 -11.94
CA THR A 6 70.79 11.18 -12.73
C THR A 6 71.13 12.50 -12.04
N CYS A 7 71.24 12.54 -10.71
CA CYS A 7 71.66 13.72 -9.96
C CYS A 7 73.19 13.89 -9.85
N GLY A 8 73.98 13.00 -10.45
CA GLY A 8 75.45 13.00 -10.43
C GLY A 8 76.11 12.32 -9.22
N ALA A 9 75.33 11.72 -8.31
CA ALA A 9 75.88 11.01 -7.14
C ALA A 9 76.28 9.56 -7.48
N GLN A 10 77.45 9.13 -6.99
CA GLN A 10 77.91 7.74 -7.12
C GLN A 10 77.13 6.83 -6.16
N LEU A 11 76.51 5.78 -6.69
CA LEU A 11 75.64 4.89 -5.95
C LEU A 11 76.45 3.70 -5.39
N PRO A 12 76.29 3.33 -4.11
CA PRO A 12 76.75 2.05 -3.59
C PRO A 12 76.15 0.87 -4.37
N LEU A 13 76.86 -0.25 -4.44
CA LEU A 13 76.57 -1.42 -5.29
C LEU A 13 75.18 -2.07 -5.08
N ASP A 14 74.40 -1.65 -4.08
CA ASP A 14 73.03 -2.13 -3.81
C ASP A 14 72.01 -1.04 -3.39
N ALA A 15 72.26 0.22 -3.77
CA ALA A 15 71.37 1.32 -3.37
C ALA A 15 69.98 1.24 -4.08
N ARG A 16 68.91 0.96 -3.31
CA ARG A 16 67.52 1.04 -3.78
C ARG A 16 67.07 2.49 -4.07
N PHE A 17 67.60 3.43 -3.30
CA PHE A 17 67.35 4.87 -3.42
C PHE A 17 68.68 5.61 -3.47
N CYS A 18 68.73 6.72 -4.19
CA CYS A 18 69.89 7.59 -4.15
C CYS A 18 70.01 8.29 -2.78
N HIS A 19 71.14 8.14 -2.11
CA HIS A 19 71.41 8.78 -0.81
C HIS A 19 71.38 10.32 -0.85
N LYS A 20 71.56 10.93 -2.02
CA LYS A 20 71.62 12.39 -2.17
C LYS A 20 70.31 13.04 -2.61
N CYS A 21 69.50 12.36 -3.42
CA CYS A 21 68.26 12.94 -3.98
C CYS A 21 67.00 12.12 -3.71
N GLY A 22 67.11 10.97 -3.05
CA GLY A 22 65.98 10.09 -2.75
C GLY A 22 65.35 9.39 -3.95
N LYS A 23 65.86 9.58 -5.17
CA LYS A 23 65.29 8.98 -6.37
C LYS A 23 65.43 7.45 -6.35
N PRO A 24 64.33 6.68 -6.52
CA PRO A 24 64.39 5.23 -6.64
C PRO A 24 65.19 4.84 -7.88
N GLN A 25 66.11 3.88 -7.74
CA GLN A 25 66.99 3.42 -8.84
C GLN A 25 66.55 2.09 -9.43
N ARG A 26 65.66 1.36 -8.75
CA ARG A 26 65.11 0.11 -9.25
C ARG A 26 63.64 0.28 -9.56
N ASP A 27 63.28 0.12 -10.82
CA ASP A 27 61.92 -0.21 -11.22
C ASP A 27 61.79 -1.74 -11.07
N GLU A 28 61.66 -2.23 -9.82
CA GLU A 28 61.48 -3.68 -9.58
C GLU A 28 60.11 -4.11 -10.15
N PRO A 29 60.07 -5.03 -11.14
CA PRO A 29 58.81 -5.49 -11.75
C PRO A 29 57.89 -6.21 -10.75
N GLU A 30 58.39 -6.66 -9.61
CA GLU A 30 57.60 -7.27 -8.52
C GLU A 30 56.61 -6.30 -7.87
N ALA A 31 56.90 -4.99 -7.81
CA ALA A 31 55.98 -4.01 -7.24
C ALA A 31 54.76 -3.74 -8.15
N ARG A 32 54.88 -3.97 -9.46
CA ARG A 32 53.73 -3.94 -10.38
C ARG A 32 52.93 -5.25 -10.32
N MET A 33 53.58 -6.39 -10.20
CA MET A 33 52.90 -7.70 -10.14
C MET A 33 52.04 -7.88 -8.87
N LEU A 34 52.48 -7.36 -7.71
CA LEU A 34 51.69 -7.41 -6.47
C LEU A 34 50.54 -6.38 -6.41
N ALA A 35 50.62 -5.31 -7.20
CA ALA A 35 49.55 -4.33 -7.33
C ALA A 35 48.44 -4.79 -8.29
N GLU A 36 48.75 -5.69 -9.22
CA GLU A 36 47.79 -6.20 -10.22
C GLU A 36 47.06 -7.47 -9.75
N GLU A 37 47.64 -8.24 -8.82
CA GLU A 37 47.00 -9.43 -8.22
C GLU A 37 46.05 -9.10 -7.05
N SER A 38 45.92 -7.82 -6.68
CA SER A 38 44.97 -7.33 -5.68
C SER A 38 43.79 -6.57 -6.28
N ALA A 39 43.39 -6.91 -7.50
CA ALA A 39 42.04 -6.61 -7.95
C ALA A 39 41.07 -7.55 -7.21
N PRO A 40 40.23 -7.07 -6.26
CA PRO A 40 39.20 -7.92 -5.71
C PRO A 40 38.31 -8.35 -6.87
N VAL A 41 38.24 -9.66 -7.12
CA VAL A 41 37.19 -10.24 -7.95
C VAL A 41 35.88 -9.71 -7.41
N ALA A 42 35.29 -8.75 -8.12
CA ALA A 42 33.96 -8.27 -7.84
C ALA A 42 33.04 -9.46 -8.09
N ILE A 43 32.80 -10.25 -7.05
CA ILE A 43 31.63 -11.09 -6.97
C ILE A 43 30.49 -10.13 -7.34
N PRO A 44 29.72 -10.39 -8.41
CA PRO A 44 28.51 -9.63 -8.60
C PRO A 44 27.70 -9.91 -7.35
N VAL A 45 27.74 -8.98 -6.40
CA VAL A 45 26.78 -8.91 -5.32
C VAL A 45 25.48 -8.90 -6.09
N ARG A 46 24.85 -10.07 -6.16
CA ARG A 46 23.48 -10.20 -6.61
C ARG A 46 22.81 -9.18 -5.70
N LEU A 47 22.38 -8.06 -6.27
CA LEU A 47 21.50 -7.15 -5.56
C LEU A 47 20.33 -8.05 -5.18
N MET A 48 20.40 -8.64 -3.98
CA MET A 48 19.22 -9.06 -3.26
C MET A 48 18.40 -7.79 -3.30
N ALA A 49 17.36 -7.80 -4.13
CA ALA A 49 16.47 -6.70 -4.32
C ALA A 49 16.24 -6.13 -2.93
N ALA A 50 16.85 -4.97 -2.65
CA ALA A 50 16.75 -4.33 -1.37
C ALA A 50 15.25 -4.26 -1.15
N ALA A 51 14.76 -5.00 -0.15
CA ALA A 51 13.33 -5.13 0.10
C ALA A 51 12.81 -3.71 0.11
N ALA A 52 12.11 -3.33 -0.97
CA ALA A 52 11.90 -1.94 -1.30
C ALA A 52 11.31 -1.29 -0.06
N ALA A 53 11.99 -0.27 0.46
CA ALA A 53 11.60 0.38 1.71
C ALA A 53 10.09 0.62 1.65
N PRO A 54 9.34 0.24 2.70
CA PRO A 54 7.88 0.21 2.64
C PRO A 54 7.42 1.62 2.26
N VAL A 55 6.97 1.76 1.01
CA VAL A 55 6.48 3.03 0.50
C VAL A 55 5.34 3.43 1.44
N PRO A 56 5.37 4.63 2.02
CA PRO A 56 4.33 5.04 2.95
C PRO A 56 2.99 4.91 2.23
N LEU A 57 2.12 4.06 2.76
CA LEU A 57 0.75 3.90 2.28
C LEU A 57 0.01 5.20 2.55
N SER A 58 0.01 6.07 1.55
CA SER A 58 -0.65 7.36 1.53
C SER A 58 -1.52 7.46 0.28
N PHE A 59 -2.42 8.45 0.25
CA PHE A 59 -3.24 8.75 -0.93
C PHE A 59 -2.43 9.15 -2.16
N GLN A 60 -1.13 9.43 -1.99
CA GLN A 60 -0.21 9.71 -3.09
C GLN A 60 0.24 8.46 -3.82
N ASN A 61 0.00 7.26 -3.25
CA ASN A 61 0.27 6.01 -3.94
C ASN A 61 -0.93 5.65 -4.84
N PRO A 62 -0.83 5.82 -6.18
CA PRO A 62 -1.94 5.55 -7.09
C PRO A 62 -2.33 4.08 -7.10
N VAL A 63 -1.42 3.17 -6.76
CA VAL A 63 -1.72 1.74 -6.66
C VAL A 63 -2.63 1.48 -5.46
N ALA A 64 -2.34 2.09 -4.32
CA ALA A 64 -3.19 1.94 -3.13
C ALA A 64 -4.60 2.49 -3.37
N LEU A 65 -4.71 3.63 -4.02
CA LEU A 65 -6.01 4.23 -4.36
C LEU A 65 -6.80 3.36 -5.36
N ARG A 66 -6.15 2.89 -6.44
CA ARG A 66 -6.81 2.01 -7.43
C ARG A 66 -7.27 0.70 -6.80
N VAL A 67 -6.46 0.11 -5.92
CA VAL A 67 -6.82 -1.14 -5.24
C VAL A 67 -7.97 -0.92 -4.26
N GLY A 68 -7.92 0.16 -3.46
CA GLY A 68 -9.01 0.54 -2.57
C GLY A 68 -10.30 0.81 -3.32
N LEU A 69 -10.24 1.51 -4.45
CA LEU A 69 -11.41 1.79 -5.30
C LEU A 69 -12.00 0.51 -5.90
N LEU A 70 -11.16 -0.39 -6.42
CA LEU A 70 -11.63 -1.68 -6.94
C LEU A 70 -12.32 -2.51 -5.86
N ALA A 71 -11.75 -2.56 -4.65
CA ALA A 71 -12.36 -3.26 -3.52
C ALA A 71 -13.68 -2.60 -3.11
N ALA A 72 -13.75 -1.26 -3.07
CA ALA A 72 -14.96 -0.51 -2.74
C ALA A 72 -16.09 -0.75 -3.76
N VAL A 73 -15.77 -0.71 -5.05
CA VAL A 73 -16.74 -0.98 -6.14
C VAL A 73 -17.27 -2.41 -6.01
N LEU A 74 -16.40 -3.40 -5.83
CA LEU A 74 -16.80 -4.79 -5.69
C LEU A 74 -17.78 -4.98 -4.52
N VAL A 75 -17.52 -4.32 -3.39
CA VAL A 75 -18.37 -4.39 -2.21
C VAL A 75 -19.70 -3.67 -2.41
N CYS A 76 -19.71 -2.55 -3.13
CA CYS A 76 -20.97 -1.89 -3.49
C CYS A 76 -21.84 -2.81 -4.38
N PHE A 77 -21.22 -3.51 -5.34
CA PHE A 77 -21.94 -4.50 -6.15
C PHE A 77 -22.49 -5.66 -5.32
N THR A 78 -21.72 -6.19 -4.35
CA THR A 78 -22.24 -7.27 -3.50
C THR A 78 -23.37 -6.81 -2.57
N MET A 79 -23.38 -5.53 -2.16
CA MET A 79 -24.47 -4.92 -1.39
C MET A 79 -25.76 -4.75 -2.19
N MET A 80 -25.71 -4.74 -3.53
CA MET A 80 -26.93 -4.74 -4.36
C MET A 80 -27.64 -6.10 -4.39
N ILE A 81 -27.02 -7.17 -3.87
CA ILE A 81 -27.61 -8.51 -3.85
C ILE A 81 -28.35 -8.73 -2.51
N PRO A 82 -29.70 -8.81 -2.49
CA PRO A 82 -30.48 -8.81 -1.25
C PRO A 82 -30.24 -10.02 -0.34
N VAL A 83 -29.94 -11.20 -0.89
CA VAL A 83 -29.63 -12.43 -0.13
C VAL A 83 -28.37 -12.28 0.73
N VAL A 84 -27.47 -11.39 0.32
CA VAL A 84 -26.13 -11.24 0.87
C VAL A 84 -26.11 -10.32 2.10
N GLN A 85 -27.20 -9.61 2.35
CA GLN A 85 -27.33 -8.61 3.42
C GLN A 85 -27.29 -9.22 4.83
N TYR A 86 -27.62 -10.50 5.00
CA TYR A 86 -27.52 -11.18 6.31
C TYR A 86 -26.07 -11.32 6.83
N MET A 87 -25.06 -11.22 5.94
CA MET A 87 -23.63 -11.32 6.28
C MET A 87 -22.90 -9.98 6.06
N SER A 88 -23.60 -8.85 6.23
CA SER A 88 -23.08 -7.51 5.95
C SER A 88 -21.73 -7.21 6.61
N ILE A 89 -21.57 -7.57 7.90
CA ILE A 89 -20.33 -7.35 8.66
C ILE A 89 -19.17 -8.15 8.07
N LEU A 90 -19.42 -9.42 7.70
CA LEU A 90 -18.39 -10.27 7.08
C LEU A 90 -17.95 -9.70 5.73
N TRP A 91 -18.85 -9.09 4.97
CA TRP A 91 -18.52 -8.45 3.70
C TRP A 91 -17.76 -7.15 3.82
N TRP A 92 -18.08 -6.32 4.82
CA TRP A 92 -17.25 -5.14 5.11
C TRP A 92 -15.86 -5.53 5.61
N LEU A 93 -15.78 -6.60 6.40
CA LEU A 93 -14.49 -7.14 6.84
C LEU A 93 -13.71 -7.76 5.67
N GLY A 94 -14.41 -8.47 4.79
CA GLY A 94 -13.90 -9.01 3.53
C GLY A 94 -13.38 -7.92 2.58
N ALA A 95 -14.02 -6.76 2.53
CA ALA A 95 -13.57 -5.59 1.76
C ALA A 95 -12.14 -5.17 2.15
N GLY A 96 -11.92 -5.01 3.46
CA GLY A 96 -10.61 -4.69 4.01
C GLY A 96 -9.57 -5.75 3.69
N TYR A 97 -9.91 -7.02 3.90
CA TYR A 97 -9.03 -8.15 3.58
C TYR A 97 -8.67 -8.20 2.08
N LEU A 98 -9.67 -8.08 1.21
CA LEU A 98 -9.51 -8.15 -0.24
C LEU A 98 -8.61 -7.02 -0.75
N SER A 99 -8.73 -5.82 -0.18
CA SER A 99 -7.85 -4.69 -0.54
C SER A 99 -6.38 -5.02 -0.30
N VAL A 100 -6.05 -5.69 0.81
CA VAL A 100 -4.67 -6.10 1.13
C VAL A 100 -4.22 -7.25 0.23
N TRP A 101 -5.09 -8.21 -0.06
CA TRP A 101 -4.78 -9.32 -0.96
C TRP A 101 -4.49 -8.85 -2.39
N ILE A 102 -5.32 -7.97 -2.95
CA ILE A 102 -5.09 -7.39 -4.28
C ILE A 102 -3.80 -6.55 -4.26
N TYR A 103 -3.54 -5.78 -3.20
CA TYR A 103 -2.33 -4.98 -3.10
C TYR A 103 -1.06 -5.84 -3.07
N LYS A 104 -1.04 -6.92 -2.27
CA LYS A 104 0.08 -7.90 -2.24
C LYS A 104 0.27 -8.50 -3.63
N ARG A 105 -0.82 -8.90 -4.31
CA ARG A 105 -0.74 -9.52 -5.64
C ARG A 105 -0.21 -8.56 -6.73
N ARG A 106 -0.51 -7.26 -6.62
CA ARG A 106 -0.09 -6.24 -7.60
C ARG A 106 1.33 -5.72 -7.35
N THR A 107 1.75 -5.60 -6.10
CA THR A 107 3.03 -4.97 -5.73
C THR A 107 4.12 -5.97 -5.30
N GLY A 108 3.74 -7.20 -4.96
CA GLY A 108 4.63 -8.17 -4.33
C GLY A 108 5.04 -7.81 -2.90
N GLN A 109 4.61 -6.66 -2.37
CA GLN A 109 5.01 -6.19 -1.05
C GLN A 109 4.09 -6.77 0.04
N ARG A 110 4.70 -7.24 1.12
CA ARG A 110 3.98 -7.61 2.34
C ARG A 110 3.74 -6.36 3.18
N LEU A 111 2.53 -6.23 3.71
CA LEU A 111 2.15 -5.13 4.59
C LEU A 111 2.21 -5.59 6.05
N ASN A 112 2.75 -4.75 6.92
CA ASN A 112 2.58 -4.91 8.37
C ASN A 112 1.11 -4.65 8.77
N VAL A 113 0.71 -5.08 9.97
CA VAL A 113 -0.66 -4.92 10.49
C VAL A 113 -1.15 -3.48 10.40
N LEU A 114 -0.30 -2.51 10.74
CA LEU A 114 -0.62 -1.08 10.63
C LEU A 114 -0.81 -0.63 9.17
N GLY A 115 -0.04 -1.19 8.23
CA GLY A 115 -0.21 -0.94 6.80
C GLY A 115 -1.51 -1.54 6.28
N GLY A 116 -1.87 -2.74 6.73
CA GLY A 116 -3.17 -3.36 6.47
C GLY A 116 -4.33 -2.53 6.99
N ALA A 117 -4.24 -2.03 8.22
CA ALA A 117 -5.26 -1.15 8.80
C ALA A 117 -5.42 0.15 7.99
N ARG A 118 -4.32 0.77 7.53
CA ARG A 118 -4.37 1.95 6.65
C ARG A 118 -5.04 1.65 5.31
N MET A 119 -4.77 0.50 4.70
CA MET A 119 -5.44 0.09 3.46
C MET A 119 -6.94 -0.16 3.67
N GLY A 120 -7.29 -0.78 4.80
CA GLY A 120 -8.67 -0.94 5.23
C GLY A 120 -9.38 0.40 5.43
N TRP A 121 -8.72 1.38 6.06
CA TRP A 121 -9.25 2.74 6.21
C TRP A 121 -9.50 3.44 4.88
N ILE A 122 -8.53 3.41 3.95
CA ILE A 122 -8.68 4.00 2.61
C ILE A 122 -9.86 3.35 1.89
N THR A 123 -9.96 2.03 1.94
CA THR A 123 -11.07 1.28 1.33
C THR A 123 -12.40 1.66 1.97
N GLY A 124 -12.48 1.72 3.29
CA GLY A 124 -13.69 2.13 4.02
C GLY A 124 -14.15 3.55 3.67
N LEU A 125 -13.22 4.50 3.55
CA LEU A 125 -13.52 5.87 3.17
C LEU A 125 -14.09 5.95 1.74
N LEU A 126 -13.46 5.23 0.80
CA LEU A 126 -13.93 5.16 -0.60
C LEU A 126 -15.29 4.49 -0.70
N THR A 127 -15.50 3.37 0.00
CA THR A 127 -16.79 2.68 0.04
C THR A 127 -17.87 3.58 0.63
N CYS A 128 -17.59 4.28 1.73
CA CYS A 128 -18.56 5.21 2.31
C CYS A 128 -18.92 6.32 1.33
N GLY A 129 -17.94 6.97 0.72
CA GLY A 129 -18.18 8.03 -0.27
C GLY A 129 -18.99 7.54 -1.47
N LEU A 130 -18.68 6.34 -1.98
CA LEU A 130 -19.40 5.74 -3.10
C LEU A 130 -20.85 5.37 -2.74
N LEU A 131 -21.07 4.83 -1.54
CA LEU A 131 -22.41 4.53 -1.03
C LEU A 131 -23.25 5.80 -0.82
N THR A 132 -22.68 6.85 -0.23
CA THR A 132 -23.36 8.14 -0.06
C THR A 132 -23.73 8.75 -1.41
N LEU A 133 -22.82 8.69 -2.39
CA LEU A 133 -23.10 9.16 -3.75
C LEU A 133 -24.23 8.36 -4.40
N LEU A 134 -24.17 7.03 -4.35
CA LEU A 134 -25.17 6.15 -4.94
C LEU A 134 -26.55 6.32 -4.29
N PHE A 135 -26.59 6.45 -2.97
CA PHE A 135 -27.80 6.75 -2.22
C PHE A 135 -28.39 8.12 -2.58
N GLY A 136 -27.53 9.15 -2.73
CA GLY A 136 -27.95 10.47 -3.16
C GLY A 136 -28.58 10.46 -4.56
N VAL A 137 -27.94 9.77 -5.52
CA VAL A 137 -28.47 9.61 -6.88
C VAL A 137 -29.81 8.87 -6.86
N LEU A 138 -29.92 7.80 -6.06
CA LEU A 138 -31.17 7.06 -5.89
C LEU A 138 -32.29 7.95 -5.32
N MET A 139 -31.98 8.76 -4.31
CA MET A 139 -32.97 9.69 -3.73
C MET A 139 -33.43 10.75 -4.72
N VAL A 140 -32.52 11.31 -5.54
CA VAL A 140 -32.89 12.24 -6.61
C VAL A 140 -33.80 11.56 -7.64
N ALA A 141 -33.48 10.34 -8.06
CA ALA A 141 -34.32 9.58 -8.99
C ALA A 141 -35.72 9.30 -8.40
N ILE A 142 -35.79 8.94 -7.12
CA ILE A 142 -37.06 8.72 -6.41
C ILE A 142 -37.87 10.00 -6.30
N GLN A 143 -37.24 11.16 -6.01
CA GLN A 143 -37.92 12.45 -5.99
C GLN A 143 -38.57 12.78 -7.33
N GLN A 144 -37.93 12.41 -8.45
CA GLN A 144 -38.52 12.57 -9.79
C GLN A 144 -39.66 11.58 -10.08
N ALA A 145 -39.62 10.38 -9.48
CA ALA A 145 -40.58 9.29 -9.73
C ALA A 145 -41.81 9.29 -8.80
N GLY A 146 -42.03 10.32 -7.97
CA GLY A 146 -43.16 10.39 -7.03
C GLY A 146 -42.77 10.50 -5.55
N GLY A 147 -41.49 10.69 -5.25
CA GLY A 147 -41.00 11.03 -3.93
C GLY A 147 -41.20 9.93 -2.88
N LEU A 148 -41.67 10.31 -1.70
CA LEU A 148 -41.72 9.42 -0.54
C LEU A 148 -42.69 8.22 -0.73
N GLU A 149 -43.72 8.37 -1.56
CA GLU A 149 -44.67 7.28 -1.85
C GLU A 149 -44.08 6.23 -2.79
N ALA A 150 -43.25 6.64 -3.76
CA ALA A 150 -42.47 5.72 -4.59
C ALA A 150 -41.43 4.96 -3.74
N LEU A 151 -40.79 5.66 -2.80
CA LEU A 151 -39.86 5.03 -1.83
C LEU A 151 -40.57 4.01 -0.95
N LYS A 152 -41.74 4.35 -0.39
CA LYS A 152 -42.53 3.45 0.45
C LYS A 152 -42.93 2.18 -0.29
N THR A 153 -43.37 2.32 -1.53
CA THR A 153 -43.77 1.18 -2.37
C THR A 153 -42.57 0.28 -2.65
N GLY A 154 -41.44 0.84 -3.08
CA GLY A 154 -40.22 0.07 -3.30
C GLY A 154 -39.71 -0.62 -2.02
N LEU A 155 -39.73 0.09 -0.88
CA LEU A 155 -39.32 -0.50 0.40
C LEU A 155 -40.23 -1.64 0.86
N LYS A 156 -41.53 -1.59 0.56
CA LYS A 156 -42.46 -2.69 0.86
C LYS A 156 -42.18 -3.93 0.00
N ASP A 157 -41.74 -3.75 -1.24
CA ASP A 157 -41.37 -4.86 -2.13
C ASP A 157 -40.06 -5.53 -1.70
N PHE A 158 -39.13 -4.78 -1.11
CA PHE A 158 -37.83 -5.30 -0.63
C PHE A 158 -37.82 -5.73 0.85
N ALA A 159 -38.70 -5.18 1.69
CA ALA A 159 -38.66 -5.43 3.13
C ALA A 159 -39.52 -6.63 3.54
N ILE A 160 -38.84 -7.68 4.00
CA ILE A 160 -39.42 -8.83 4.71
C ILE A 160 -40.10 -8.39 6.04
N GLN A 161 -39.87 -7.17 6.52
CA GLN A 161 -40.32 -6.70 7.83
C GLN A 161 -40.81 -5.24 7.80
N GLN A 162 -42.13 -5.03 7.89
CA GLN A 162 -42.80 -3.71 7.84
C GLN A 162 -42.26 -2.71 8.87
N SER A 163 -41.82 -3.18 10.04
CA SER A 163 -41.32 -2.32 11.12
C SER A 163 -40.07 -1.51 10.74
N ARG A 164 -39.21 -2.04 9.85
CA ARG A 164 -38.00 -1.33 9.41
C ARG A 164 -38.31 -0.22 8.40
N VAL A 165 -39.42 -0.33 7.67
CA VAL A 165 -39.84 0.67 6.68
C VAL A 165 -40.30 1.95 7.37
N ASP A 166 -41.15 1.82 8.39
CA ASP A 166 -41.65 2.97 9.15
C ASP A 166 -40.54 3.68 9.92
N GLU A 167 -39.58 2.92 10.46
CA GLU A 167 -38.40 3.46 11.12
C GLU A 167 -37.50 4.22 10.12
N ALA A 168 -37.23 3.65 8.94
CA ALA A 168 -36.46 4.32 7.89
C ALA A 168 -37.11 5.64 7.43
N ILE A 169 -38.44 5.67 7.28
CA ILE A 169 -39.18 6.88 6.91
C ILE A 169 -39.06 7.96 7.99
N LYS A 170 -39.17 7.58 9.28
CA LYS A 170 -38.98 8.51 10.40
C LYS A 170 -37.57 9.10 10.45
N VAL A 171 -36.55 8.31 10.12
CA VAL A 171 -35.17 8.80 10.01
C VAL A 171 -35.05 9.80 8.86
N LEU A 172 -35.62 9.51 7.68
CA LEU A 172 -35.58 10.41 6.52
C LEU A 172 -36.26 11.77 6.75
N GLN A 173 -37.24 11.84 7.64
CA GLN A 173 -37.92 13.10 7.98
C GLN A 173 -37.09 13.99 8.93
N ASN A 174 -36.07 13.44 9.58
CA ASN A 174 -35.31 14.13 10.62
C ASN A 174 -33.85 14.34 10.17
N PRO A 175 -33.41 15.57 9.85
CA PRO A 175 -32.06 15.82 9.34
C PRO A 175 -30.96 15.42 10.34
N LEU A 176 -31.23 15.60 11.65
CA LEU A 176 -30.31 15.15 12.71
C LEU A 176 -30.22 13.63 12.82
N ALA A 177 -31.33 12.90 12.59
CA ALA A 177 -31.34 11.45 12.60
C ALA A 177 -30.57 10.89 11.39
N ILE A 178 -30.72 11.51 10.22
CA ILE A 178 -29.92 11.21 9.03
C ILE A 178 -28.44 11.39 9.35
N LEU A 179 -28.04 12.56 9.87
CA LEU A 179 -26.64 12.84 10.19
C LEU A 179 -26.07 11.80 11.18
N ARG A 180 -26.82 11.49 12.25
CA ARG A 180 -26.43 10.45 13.21
C ARG A 180 -26.26 9.09 12.55
N SER A 181 -27.22 8.67 11.72
CA SER A 181 -27.17 7.38 11.02
C SER A 181 -26.00 7.29 10.05
N LEU A 182 -25.67 8.39 9.35
CA LEU A 182 -24.50 8.46 8.46
C LEU A 182 -23.20 8.33 9.25
N VAL A 183 -23.08 9.00 10.41
CA VAL A 183 -21.90 8.92 11.27
C VAL A 183 -21.73 7.51 11.83
N GLU A 184 -22.82 6.88 12.30
CA GLU A 184 -22.80 5.51 12.80
C GLU A 184 -22.42 4.51 11.69
N MET A 185 -23.03 4.63 10.51
CA MET A 185 -22.69 3.81 9.34
C MET A 185 -21.23 4.01 8.92
N PHE A 186 -20.75 5.26 8.87
CA PHE A 186 -19.37 5.59 8.55
C PHE A 186 -18.41 4.94 9.54
N ALA A 187 -18.67 5.06 10.85
CA ALA A 187 -17.81 4.48 11.88
C ALA A 187 -17.79 2.94 11.78
N LEU A 188 -18.95 2.29 11.67
CA LEU A 188 -19.03 0.83 11.55
C LEU A 188 -18.32 0.33 10.29
N LEU A 189 -18.58 0.95 9.14
CA LEU A 189 -17.99 0.55 7.87
C LEU A 189 -16.47 0.74 7.89
N THR A 190 -15.98 1.90 8.31
CA THR A 190 -14.54 2.20 8.33
C THR A 190 -13.79 1.33 9.32
N LEU A 191 -14.30 1.17 10.55
CA LEU A 191 -13.66 0.32 11.56
C LEU A 191 -13.65 -1.16 11.15
N THR A 192 -14.73 -1.65 10.54
CA THR A 192 -14.79 -3.04 10.08
C THR A 192 -13.83 -3.27 8.90
N CYS A 193 -13.74 -2.34 7.96
CA CYS A 193 -12.76 -2.39 6.88
C CYS A 193 -11.32 -2.30 7.41
N MET A 194 -11.05 -1.44 8.40
CA MET A 194 -9.74 -1.37 9.07
C MET A 194 -9.38 -2.71 9.72
N ALA A 195 -10.31 -3.31 10.46
CA ALA A 195 -10.12 -4.63 11.08
C ALA A 195 -9.86 -5.70 10.02
N GLY A 196 -10.64 -5.71 8.94
CA GLY A 196 -10.43 -6.61 7.80
C GLY A 196 -9.07 -6.46 7.14
N GLY A 197 -8.61 -5.23 6.94
CA GLY A 197 -7.28 -4.95 6.38
C GLY A 197 -6.15 -5.36 7.32
N ALA A 198 -6.29 -5.10 8.62
CA ALA A 198 -5.32 -5.54 9.64
C ALA A 198 -5.22 -7.08 9.70
N LEU A 199 -6.37 -7.76 9.65
CA LEU A 199 -6.45 -9.22 9.60
C LEU A 199 -5.83 -9.78 8.32
N GLY A 200 -6.13 -9.17 7.16
CA GLY A 200 -5.52 -9.54 5.88
C GLY A 200 -4.00 -9.42 5.90
N ALA A 201 -3.46 -8.32 6.41
CA ALA A 201 -2.02 -8.14 6.54
C ALA A 201 -1.39 -9.21 7.45
N LYS A 202 -2.02 -9.53 8.60
CA LYS A 202 -1.52 -10.56 9.52
C LYS A 202 -1.52 -11.95 8.87
N ILE A 203 -2.61 -12.35 8.22
CA ILE A 203 -2.72 -13.67 7.59
C ILE A 203 -1.73 -13.79 6.43
N LEU A 204 -1.72 -12.82 5.51
CA LEU A 204 -0.86 -12.86 4.31
C LEU A 204 0.62 -12.60 4.61
N SER A 205 0.98 -12.17 5.82
CA SER A 205 2.38 -12.06 6.24
C SER A 205 3.02 -13.42 6.55
N LYS A 206 2.19 -14.43 6.86
CA LYS A 206 2.65 -15.78 7.23
C LYS A 206 2.91 -16.68 6.02
N ASP A 207 2.40 -16.29 4.84
CA ASP A 207 2.60 -16.93 3.53
C ASP A 207 3.65 -16.21 2.68
#